data_AF-A0A842QIX2-F1
#
_entry.id   AF-A0A842QIX2-F1
#
_cell.length_a   1.000
_cell.length_b   1.000
_cell.length_c   1.000
_cell.angle_alpha   90.00
_cell.angle_beta   90.00
_cell.angle_gamma   90.00
#
_symmetry.space_group_name_H-M   'P 1'
#
loop_
_entity.id
_entity.type
_entity.pdbx_description
1 polymer ?
#
loop_
_entity_poly.entity_id
_entity_poly.type
_entity_poly.pdbx_seq_one_letter_code
_entity_poly.pdbx_strand_id
1 'polypeptide(L)'
;MFSSRSKRILAVLLVTAFTFMAVSPLFTQAQYVDDIKTGPYVDKVVYDVISQEDQAVLALQDGEIDLIGDMVDPSFLQELEEADNIETADNLRNGYGYVTINCRDDAYPQNLTVFRRALAFAVDKQAISDDVWDGLSYPQDSCVPQVNPFSVEDELTYHYYEANVELGNQMLDDAGFE
;
A
#
# COMPACT_ATOMS: atom_id res chain seq x y z
N MET A 1 -50.02 0.31 -17.71
CA MET A 1 -49.34 1.41 -18.44
C MET A 1 -49.69 2.72 -17.76
N PHE A 2 -48.72 3.39 -17.10
CA PHE A 2 -49.00 4.59 -16.30
C PHE A 2 -49.53 5.75 -17.15
N SER A 3 -50.52 6.48 -16.61
CA SER A 3 -51.09 7.66 -17.28
C SER A 3 -50.03 8.76 -17.45
N SER A 4 -50.21 9.63 -18.46
CA SER A 4 -49.32 10.77 -18.71
C SER A 4 -49.16 11.68 -17.47
N ARG A 5 -50.24 11.83 -16.67
CA ARG A 5 -50.18 12.57 -15.39
C ARG A 5 -49.31 11.87 -14.35
N SER A 6 -49.44 10.55 -14.21
CA SER A 6 -48.66 9.76 -13.25
C SER A 6 -47.15 9.80 -13.54
N LYS A 7 -46.77 9.77 -14.83
CA LYS A 7 -45.36 9.90 -15.25
C LYS A 7 -44.78 11.28 -14.96
N ARG A 8 -45.56 12.35 -15.14
CA ARG A 8 -45.13 13.72 -14.83
C ARG A 8 -44.94 13.94 -13.32
N ILE A 9 -45.85 13.40 -12.50
CA ILE A 9 -45.74 13.49 -11.04
C ILE A 9 -44.48 12.74 -10.56
N LEU A 10 -44.24 11.53 -11.08
CA LEU A 10 -43.04 10.76 -10.74
C LEU A 10 -41.75 11.48 -11.16
N ALA A 11 -41.71 12.07 -12.36
CA ALA A 11 -40.56 12.84 -12.83
C ALA A 11 -40.26 14.05 -11.93
N VAL A 12 -41.29 14.78 -11.52
CA VAL A 12 -41.13 15.91 -10.58
C VAL A 12 -40.62 15.41 -9.24
N LEU A 13 -41.18 14.34 -8.68
CA LEU A 13 -40.72 13.78 -7.40
C LEU A 13 -39.25 13.32 -7.45
N LEU A 14 -38.83 12.68 -8.54
CA LEU A 14 -37.45 12.26 -8.72
C LEU A 14 -36.50 13.47 -8.84
N VAL A 15 -36.87 14.49 -9.62
CA VAL A 15 -36.06 15.71 -9.75
C VAL A 15 -35.94 16.42 -8.40
N THR A 16 -37.03 16.55 -7.64
CA THR A 16 -37.02 17.18 -6.32
C THR A 16 -36.19 16.38 -5.30
N ALA A 17 -36.25 15.04 -5.36
CA ALA A 17 -35.42 14.19 -4.51
C ALA A 17 -33.92 14.32 -4.85
N PHE A 18 -33.58 14.35 -6.13
CA PHE A 18 -32.20 14.54 -6.58
C PHE A 18 -31.65 15.93 -6.24
N THR A 19 -32.45 16.99 -6.37
CA THR A 19 -32.01 18.33 -5.96
C THR A 19 -31.88 18.45 -4.44
N PHE A 20 -32.78 17.84 -3.66
CA PHE A 20 -32.60 17.78 -2.20
C PHE A 20 -31.34 17.01 -1.81
N MET A 21 -31.02 15.91 -2.50
CA MET A 21 -29.81 15.13 -2.22
C MET A 21 -28.54 15.93 -2.56
N ALA A 22 -28.51 16.60 -3.71
CA ALA A 22 -27.38 17.39 -4.18
C ALA A 22 -27.11 18.66 -3.35
N VAL A 23 -28.13 19.19 -2.67
CA VAL A 23 -28.02 20.43 -1.86
C VAL A 23 -28.06 20.12 -0.36
N SER A 24 -28.26 18.85 0.05
CA SER A 24 -28.35 18.51 1.47
C SER A 24 -27.01 18.73 2.18
N PRO A 25 -26.94 19.61 3.19
CA PRO A 25 -25.74 19.82 4.00
C PRO A 25 -25.45 18.64 4.95
N LEU A 26 -26.23 17.55 4.87
CA LEU A 26 -26.02 16.31 5.62
C LEU A 26 -24.75 15.57 5.19
N PHE A 27 -24.29 15.75 3.94
CA PHE A 27 -23.06 15.13 3.45
C PHE A 27 -21.85 16.06 3.40
N THR A 28 -22.05 17.34 3.74
CA THR A 28 -20.98 18.35 3.79
C THR A 28 -20.96 19.00 5.16
N GLN A 29 -20.77 18.19 6.19
CA GLN A 29 -20.32 18.70 7.49
C GLN A 29 -18.83 18.99 7.34
N ALA A 30 -18.44 20.26 7.41
CA ALA A 30 -17.04 20.58 7.66
C ALA A 30 -16.68 20.00 9.03
N GLN A 31 -15.69 19.10 9.06
CA GLN A 31 -15.20 18.55 10.31
C GLN A 31 -14.36 19.65 10.99
N TYR A 32 -14.97 20.37 11.92
CA TYR A 32 -14.23 21.29 12.78
C TYR A 32 -13.58 20.45 13.87
N VAL A 33 -12.24 20.35 13.81
CA VAL A 33 -11.46 19.79 14.92
C VAL A 33 -11.45 20.87 16.01
N ASP A 34 -12.28 20.70 17.03
CA ASP A 34 -12.57 21.69 18.08
C ASP A 34 -11.37 22.04 18.99
N ASP A 35 -10.14 21.64 18.65
CA ASP A 35 -8.97 21.83 19.53
C ASP A 35 -7.60 22.01 18.82
N ILE A 36 -7.55 22.69 17.66
CA ILE A 36 -6.25 23.16 17.15
C ILE A 36 -5.94 24.53 17.78
N LYS A 37 -5.61 24.54 19.08
CA LYS A 37 -5.17 25.77 19.79
C LYS A 37 -3.65 25.91 19.90
N THR A 38 -2.89 24.93 19.42
CA THR A 38 -1.43 24.97 19.35
C THR A 38 -1.00 24.96 17.90
N GLY A 39 -0.30 26.03 17.48
CA GLY A 39 0.44 26.03 16.22
C GLY A 39 1.60 25.02 16.24
N PRO A 40 2.34 24.87 15.14
CA PRO A 40 3.51 23.99 15.11
C PRO A 40 4.51 24.39 16.20
N TYR A 41 5.15 23.39 16.81
CA TYR A 41 6.19 23.60 17.84
C TYR A 41 7.52 24.14 17.27
N VAL A 42 7.61 24.31 15.95
CA VAL A 42 8.81 24.76 15.22
C VAL A 42 8.53 26.05 14.45
N ASP A 43 9.53 26.93 14.37
CA ASP A 43 9.43 28.21 13.67
C ASP A 43 9.62 28.07 12.15
N LYS A 44 10.38 27.05 11.69
CA LYS A 44 10.76 26.85 10.28
C LYS A 44 11.02 25.36 9.99
N VAL A 45 10.66 24.93 8.78
CA VAL A 45 11.08 23.64 8.20
C VAL A 45 11.90 23.95 6.94
N VAL A 46 13.05 23.28 6.80
CA VAL A 46 13.92 23.36 5.61
C VAL A 46 13.98 21.97 5.00
N TYR A 47 13.79 21.89 3.68
CA TYR A 47 13.96 20.66 2.91
C TYR A 47 15.28 20.74 2.16
N ASP A 48 16.31 20.09 2.71
CA ASP A 48 17.60 19.97 2.06
C ASP A 48 17.63 18.70 1.20
N VAL A 49 17.83 18.87 -0.10
CA VAL A 49 17.79 17.77 -1.06
C VAL A 49 19.18 17.12 -1.14
N ILE A 50 19.37 16.06 -0.36
CA ILE A 50 20.57 15.21 -0.40
C ILE A 50 20.20 13.93 -1.17
N SER A 51 20.72 13.79 -2.39
CA SER A 51 20.31 12.68 -3.28
C SER A 51 20.99 11.36 -2.96
N GLN A 52 22.13 11.40 -2.28
CA GLN A 52 22.94 10.24 -1.93
C GLN A 52 22.68 9.89 -0.47
N GLU A 53 22.21 8.67 -0.24
CA GLU A 53 21.77 8.21 1.07
C GLU A 53 22.90 8.18 2.11
N ASP A 54 24.10 7.72 1.73
CA ASP A 54 25.30 7.74 2.57
C ASP A 54 25.65 9.16 3.04
N GLN A 55 25.44 10.16 2.18
CA GLN A 55 25.65 11.57 2.53
C GLN A 55 24.56 12.09 3.46
N ALA A 56 23.33 11.60 3.35
CA ALA A 56 22.24 11.98 4.25
C ALA A 56 22.46 11.39 5.66
N VAL A 57 22.94 10.14 5.75
CA VAL A 57 23.33 9.49 7.02
C VAL A 57 24.44 10.28 7.70
N LEU A 58 25.51 10.63 6.97
CA LEU A 58 26.61 11.44 7.50
C LEU A 58 26.12 12.82 7.96
N ALA A 59 25.29 13.51 7.15
CA ALA A 59 24.72 14.81 7.52
C ALA A 59 23.87 14.73 8.80
N LEU A 60 23.15 13.63 9.03
CA LEU A 60 22.39 13.41 10.25
C LEU A 60 23.32 13.21 11.46
N GLN A 61 24.37 12.41 11.31
CA GLN A 61 25.37 12.17 12.37
C GLN A 61 26.15 13.43 12.74
N ASP A 62 26.51 14.24 11.75
CA ASP A 62 27.21 15.52 11.95
C ASP A 62 26.27 16.64 12.47
N GLY A 63 24.96 16.38 12.55
CA GLY A 63 23.95 17.34 12.99
C GLY A 63 23.68 18.47 12.00
N GLU A 64 23.99 18.26 10.71
CA GLU A 64 23.66 19.17 9.62
C GLU A 64 22.17 19.11 9.25
N ILE A 65 21.53 17.95 9.43
CA ILE A 65 20.07 17.75 9.31
C ILE A 65 19.50 17.13 10.59
N ASP A 66 18.23 17.40 10.87
CA ASP A 66 17.55 16.87 12.06
C ASP A 66 16.79 15.55 11.80
N LEU A 67 16.52 15.22 10.53
CA LEU A 67 15.68 14.09 10.14
C LEU A 67 15.98 13.65 8.70
N ILE A 68 16.14 12.34 8.49
CA ILE A 68 15.98 11.72 7.16
C ILE A 68 14.50 11.39 6.98
N GLY A 69 13.85 12.06 6.02
CA GLY A 69 12.39 11.98 5.81
C GLY A 69 11.92 10.81 4.95
N ASP A 70 12.82 9.89 4.59
CA ASP A 70 12.54 8.69 3.78
C ASP A 70 13.05 7.44 4.51
N MET A 71 12.80 6.27 3.95
CA MET A 71 13.40 5.02 4.40
C MET A 71 14.93 5.10 4.28
N VAL A 72 15.62 4.55 5.27
CA VAL A 72 17.07 4.34 5.22
C VAL A 72 17.34 2.86 4.90
N ASP A 73 18.31 2.59 4.05
CA ASP A 73 18.80 1.25 3.73
C ASP A 73 19.22 0.54 5.03
N PRO A 74 18.77 -0.71 5.25
CA PRO A 74 19.07 -1.46 6.47
C PRO A 74 20.56 -1.57 6.79
N SER A 75 21.44 -1.48 5.79
CA SER A 75 22.89 -1.51 5.99
C SER A 75 23.45 -0.36 6.85
N PHE A 76 22.73 0.77 6.95
CA PHE A 76 23.09 1.88 7.84
C PHE A 76 22.42 1.82 9.21
N LEU A 77 21.46 0.90 9.42
CA LEU A 77 20.63 0.86 10.63
C LEU A 77 21.48 0.67 11.89
N GLN A 78 22.41 -0.29 11.86
CA GLN A 78 23.30 -0.56 13.00
C GLN A 78 24.10 0.69 13.40
N GLU A 79 24.66 1.40 12.42
CA GLU A 79 25.46 2.60 12.67
C GLU A 79 24.62 3.74 13.26
N LEU A 80 23.37 3.90 12.79
CA LEU A 80 22.44 4.90 13.32
C LEU A 80 21.94 4.55 14.73
N GLU A 81 21.72 3.26 15.03
CA GLU A 81 21.32 2.78 16.36
C GLU A 81 22.44 2.91 17.40
N GLU A 82 23.70 2.82 16.98
CA GLU A 82 24.87 2.99 17.85
C GLU A 82 25.20 4.47 18.13
N ALA A 83 24.59 5.42 17.41
CA ALA A 83 24.83 6.84 17.59
C ALA A 83 24.07 7.43 18.79
N ASP A 84 24.78 8.09 19.72
CA ASP A 84 24.24 8.60 20.98
C ASP A 84 23.10 9.62 20.84
N ASN A 85 23.00 10.30 19.69
CA ASN A 85 22.10 11.42 19.44
C ASN A 85 21.07 11.16 18.32
N ILE A 86 20.92 9.91 17.89
CA ILE A 86 19.99 9.51 16.82
C ILE A 86 19.00 8.50 17.38
N GLU A 87 17.73 8.66 17.02
CA GLU A 87 16.67 7.68 17.26
C GLU A 87 16.22 7.10 15.93
N THR A 88 16.19 5.78 15.82
CA THR A 88 15.65 5.06 14.67
C THR A 88 14.21 4.63 14.97
N ALA A 89 13.36 4.62 13.95
CA ALA A 89 11.98 4.17 14.06
C ALA A 89 11.64 3.20 12.94
N ASP A 90 11.14 2.02 13.30
CA ASP A 90 10.65 1.01 12.36
C ASP A 90 9.12 0.92 12.45
N ASN A 91 8.47 1.02 11.29
CA ASN A 91 7.04 0.86 11.14
C ASN A 91 6.71 0.27 9.77
N LEU A 92 5.82 -0.72 9.75
CA LEU A 92 5.27 -1.22 8.48
C LEU A 92 4.49 -0.11 7.76
N ARG A 93 4.86 0.14 6.50
CA ARG A 93 4.18 1.11 5.64
C ARG A 93 2.74 0.66 5.39
N ASN A 94 1.80 1.61 5.31
CA ASN A 94 0.47 1.36 4.71
C ASN A 94 0.60 1.26 3.18
N GLY A 95 1.38 0.28 2.71
CA GLY A 95 1.69 -0.02 1.34
C GLY A 95 2.61 -1.25 1.26
N TYR A 96 2.82 -1.78 0.06
CA TYR A 96 3.63 -2.97 -0.15
C TYR A 96 4.31 -2.93 -1.53
N GLY A 97 5.38 -3.71 -1.68
CA GLY A 97 5.97 -4.00 -2.98
C GLY A 97 5.18 -5.08 -3.71
N TYR A 98 5.09 -5.02 -5.04
CA TYR A 98 4.40 -6.02 -5.84
C TYR A 98 4.97 -6.14 -7.25
N VAL A 99 4.77 -7.30 -7.86
CA VAL A 99 4.99 -7.53 -9.29
C VAL A 99 3.64 -7.54 -9.97
N THR A 100 3.45 -6.68 -10.97
CA THR A 100 2.24 -6.68 -11.80
C THR A 100 2.46 -7.47 -13.07
N ILE A 101 1.51 -8.34 -13.38
CA ILE A 101 1.47 -9.13 -14.60
C ILE A 101 0.45 -8.49 -15.55
N ASN A 102 0.85 -8.26 -16.80
CA ASN A 102 -0.08 -7.77 -17.83
C ASN A 102 -1.09 -8.86 -18.20
N CYS A 103 -2.36 -8.65 -17.85
CA CYS A 103 -3.42 -9.64 -18.04
C CYS A 103 -4.31 -9.38 -19.26
N ARG A 104 -3.87 -8.57 -20.25
CA ARG A 104 -4.67 -8.31 -21.46
C ARG A 104 -5.00 -9.60 -22.20
N ASP A 105 -6.15 -9.65 -22.86
CA ASP A 105 -6.63 -10.86 -23.55
C ASP A 105 -5.65 -11.41 -24.60
N ASP A 106 -4.84 -10.54 -25.21
CA ASP A 106 -3.81 -10.87 -26.20
C ASP A 106 -2.44 -11.21 -25.59
N ALA A 107 -2.28 -11.16 -24.27
CA ALA A 107 -1.03 -11.42 -23.55
C ALA A 107 -0.93 -12.90 -23.10
N TYR A 108 -1.03 -13.86 -24.01
CA TYR A 108 -0.76 -15.26 -23.68
C TYR A 108 0.72 -15.47 -23.31
N PRO A 109 1.06 -16.18 -22.21
CA PRO A 109 0.17 -16.88 -21.27
C PRO A 109 -0.23 -16.09 -20.01
N GLN A 110 0.23 -14.84 -19.88
CA GLN A 110 0.04 -13.98 -18.70
C GLN A 110 -1.44 -13.70 -18.39
N ASN A 111 -2.30 -13.73 -19.39
CA ASN A 111 -3.75 -13.62 -19.28
C ASN A 111 -4.41 -14.83 -18.57
N LEU A 112 -3.74 -15.98 -18.53
CA LEU A 112 -4.27 -17.19 -17.88
C LEU A 112 -4.08 -17.14 -16.35
N THR A 113 -5.17 -17.36 -15.62
CA THR A 113 -5.13 -17.39 -14.14
C THR A 113 -4.22 -18.49 -13.60
N VAL A 114 -4.19 -19.66 -14.24
CA VAL A 114 -3.32 -20.77 -13.83
C VAL A 114 -1.84 -20.40 -13.93
N PHE A 115 -1.45 -19.72 -15.02
CA PHE A 115 -0.08 -19.24 -15.20
C PHE A 115 0.33 -18.27 -14.10
N ARG A 116 -0.54 -17.31 -13.73
CA ARG A 116 -0.24 -16.34 -12.66
C ARG A 116 -0.16 -16.98 -11.27
N ARG A 117 -0.98 -18.00 -11.00
CA ARG A 117 -0.92 -18.75 -9.72
C ARG A 117 0.34 -19.61 -9.63
N ALA A 118 0.71 -20.28 -10.72
CA ALA A 118 1.96 -21.02 -10.79
C ALA A 118 3.17 -20.09 -10.57
N LEU A 119 3.17 -18.91 -11.19
CA LEU A 119 4.21 -17.91 -10.97
C LEU A 119 4.24 -17.42 -9.52
N ALA A 120 3.09 -17.24 -8.86
CA ALA A 120 3.04 -16.86 -7.45
C ALA A 120 3.73 -17.92 -6.55
N PHE A 121 3.56 -19.21 -6.84
CA PHE A 121 4.26 -20.28 -6.13
C PHE A 121 5.75 -20.40 -6.47
N ALA A 122 6.22 -19.76 -7.53
CA ALA A 122 7.64 -19.73 -7.87
C ALA A 122 8.44 -18.67 -7.09
N VAL A 123 7.74 -17.73 -6.42
CA VAL A 123 8.35 -16.63 -5.67
C VAL A 123 8.37 -16.97 -4.19
N ASP A 124 9.54 -16.88 -3.56
CA ASP A 124 9.70 -16.99 -2.12
C ASP A 124 9.72 -15.60 -1.50
N LYS A 125 8.59 -15.17 -0.93
CA LYS A 125 8.47 -13.85 -0.29
C LYS A 125 9.20 -13.81 1.04
N GLN A 126 9.26 -14.93 1.76
CA GLN A 126 9.99 -15.02 3.02
C GLN A 126 11.49 -14.84 2.77
N ALA A 127 12.05 -15.54 1.78
CA ALA A 127 13.45 -15.36 1.40
C ALA A 127 13.74 -13.93 0.91
N ILE A 128 12.84 -13.30 0.15
CA ILE A 128 12.99 -11.88 -0.21
C ILE A 128 13.02 -10.99 1.02
N SER A 129 12.13 -11.23 1.99
CA SER A 129 12.11 -10.47 3.23
C SER A 129 13.41 -10.62 4.01
N ASP A 130 13.88 -11.86 4.17
CA ASP A 130 15.03 -12.19 5.00
C ASP A 130 16.34 -11.74 4.35
N ASP A 131 16.52 -11.99 3.04
CA ASP A 131 17.80 -11.81 2.35
C ASP A 131 17.96 -10.42 1.71
N VAL A 132 16.87 -9.76 1.31
CA VAL A 132 16.92 -8.47 0.59
C VAL A 132 16.53 -7.30 1.50
N TRP A 133 15.63 -7.52 2.45
CA TRP A 133 15.15 -6.50 3.38
C TRP A 133 15.68 -6.69 4.80
N ASP A 134 16.63 -7.60 5.02
CA ASP A 134 17.20 -7.92 6.33
C ASP A 134 16.14 -8.23 7.42
N GLY A 135 15.01 -8.83 7.00
CA GLY A 135 13.87 -9.13 7.87
C GLY A 135 12.97 -7.93 8.23
N LEU A 136 13.26 -6.73 7.70
CA LEU A 136 12.48 -5.49 7.93
C LEU A 136 11.28 -5.36 6.97
N SER A 137 10.77 -6.49 6.48
CA SER A 137 9.56 -6.54 5.68
C SER A 137 8.68 -7.71 6.14
N TYR A 138 7.44 -7.76 5.64
CA TYR A 138 6.53 -8.86 5.97
C TYR A 138 5.86 -9.39 4.69
N PRO A 139 5.92 -10.71 4.43
CA PRO A 139 5.18 -11.32 3.33
C PRO A 139 3.67 -11.06 3.40
N GLN A 140 3.04 -10.82 2.26
CA GLN A 140 1.60 -10.51 2.18
C GLN A 140 0.98 -11.00 0.87
N ASP A 141 -0.29 -11.43 0.90
CA ASP A 141 -1.08 -11.86 -0.26
C ASP A 141 -2.30 -10.98 -0.55
N SER A 142 -2.85 -10.31 0.47
CA SER A 142 -3.94 -9.34 0.37
C SER A 142 -3.54 -8.17 -0.53
N CYS A 143 -4.50 -7.66 -1.28
CA CYS A 143 -4.34 -6.41 -2.03
C CYS A 143 -4.46 -5.15 -1.16
N VAL A 144 -4.68 -5.31 0.14
CA VAL A 144 -4.73 -4.25 1.13
C VAL A 144 -3.59 -4.47 2.13
N PRO A 145 -2.74 -3.47 2.43
CA PRO A 145 -1.62 -3.62 3.36
C PRO A 145 -2.08 -4.16 4.72
N GLN A 146 -1.37 -5.10 5.33
CA GLN A 146 -1.79 -5.77 6.58
C GLN A 146 -2.06 -4.78 7.73
N VAL A 147 -1.25 -3.71 7.84
CA VAL A 147 -1.46 -2.64 8.83
C VAL A 147 -2.75 -1.85 8.64
N ASN A 148 -3.40 -1.98 7.49
CA ASN A 148 -4.63 -1.29 7.20
C ASN A 148 -5.81 -2.01 7.89
N PRO A 149 -6.72 -1.27 8.57
CA PRO A 149 -7.86 -1.87 9.28
C PRO A 149 -8.87 -2.58 8.36
N PHE A 150 -8.78 -2.38 7.04
CA PHE A 150 -9.60 -3.09 6.05
C PHE A 150 -8.89 -4.31 5.43
N SER A 151 -7.68 -4.64 5.88
CA SER A 151 -6.98 -5.81 5.39
C SER A 151 -7.62 -7.08 5.91
N VAL A 152 -7.62 -8.09 5.04
CA VAL A 152 -8.06 -9.46 5.34
C VAL A 152 -6.87 -10.43 5.38
N GLU A 153 -5.63 -9.93 5.43
CA GLU A 153 -4.43 -10.78 5.39
C GLU A 153 -4.49 -11.90 6.42
N ASP A 154 -4.81 -11.56 7.67
CA ASP A 154 -4.89 -12.51 8.78
C ASP A 154 -6.12 -13.44 8.70
N GLU A 155 -7.05 -13.18 7.77
CA GLU A 155 -8.26 -13.99 7.52
C GLU A 155 -8.10 -14.95 6.32
N LEU A 156 -7.00 -14.82 5.55
CA LEU A 156 -6.74 -15.69 4.42
C LEU A 156 -6.52 -17.14 4.89
N THR A 157 -7.10 -18.08 4.15
CA THR A 157 -6.98 -19.52 4.46
C THR A 157 -5.79 -20.18 3.79
N TYR A 158 -5.06 -19.43 2.97
CA TYR A 158 -3.91 -19.88 2.21
C TYR A 158 -2.97 -18.70 1.98
N HIS A 159 -1.67 -18.99 1.83
CA HIS A 159 -0.65 -18.00 1.53
C HIS A 159 0.34 -18.50 0.48
N TYR A 160 1.00 -17.56 -0.21
CA TYR A 160 2.13 -17.77 -1.10
C TYR A 160 3.41 -17.16 -0.51
N TYR A 161 3.60 -17.27 0.82
CA TYR A 161 4.76 -16.68 1.50
C TYR A 161 6.06 -17.40 1.15
N GLU A 162 6.03 -18.72 1.14
CA GLU A 162 7.16 -19.57 0.74
C GLU A 162 6.95 -20.09 -0.69
N ALA A 163 8.05 -20.34 -1.40
CA ALA A 163 7.95 -20.94 -2.73
C ALA A 163 7.50 -22.41 -2.65
N ASN A 164 6.60 -22.79 -3.56
CA ASN A 164 6.22 -24.17 -3.82
C ASN A 164 6.32 -24.46 -5.33
N VAL A 165 7.56 -24.48 -5.82
CA VAL A 165 7.88 -24.65 -7.24
C VAL A 165 7.31 -25.96 -7.80
N GLU A 166 7.26 -27.03 -7.02
CA GLU A 166 6.69 -28.31 -7.44
C GLU A 166 5.19 -28.17 -7.76
N LEU A 167 4.41 -27.56 -6.87
CA LEU A 167 2.99 -27.28 -7.11
C LEU A 167 2.80 -26.32 -8.28
N GLY A 168 3.63 -25.28 -8.40
CA GLY A 168 3.61 -24.34 -9.51
C GLY A 168 3.83 -25.04 -10.86
N ASN A 169 4.84 -25.91 -10.95
CA ASN A 169 5.12 -26.69 -12.15
C ASN A 169 3.96 -27.66 -12.46
N GLN A 170 3.44 -28.36 -11.46
CA GLN A 170 2.29 -29.25 -11.66
C GLN A 170 1.07 -28.50 -12.23
N MET A 171 0.79 -27.28 -11.73
CA MET A 171 -0.29 -26.44 -12.26
C MET A 171 -0.07 -26.06 -13.74
N LEU A 172 1.17 -25.86 -14.15
CA LEU A 172 1.53 -25.56 -15.54
C LEU A 172 1.39 -26.80 -16.42
N ASP A 173 1.92 -27.95 -15.99
CA ASP A 173 1.81 -29.22 -16.70
C ASP A 173 0.35 -29.61 -16.91
N ASP A 174 -0.48 -29.53 -15.86
CA ASP A 174 -1.93 -29.81 -15.92
C ASP A 174 -2.68 -28.85 -16.86
N ALA A 175 -2.14 -27.65 -17.09
CA ALA A 175 -2.66 -26.65 -18.01
C ALA A 175 -2.10 -26.77 -19.43
N GLY A 176 -1.21 -27.75 -19.69
CA GLY A 176 -0.64 -28.04 -21.02
C GLY A 176 0.56 -27.17 -21.39
N PHE A 177 1.26 -26.63 -20.40
CA PHE A 177 2.59 -26.04 -20.59
C PHE A 177 3.62 -27.18 -20.47
N GLU A 178 4.50 -27.34 -21.47
CA GLU A 178 5.62 -28.31 -21.50
C GLU A 178 6.97 -27.59 -21.58
#